data_AF-A0A1H0YP41-F1
#
_entry.id   AF-A0A1H0YP41-F1
#
_cell.length_a   1.000
_cell.length_b   1.000
_cell.length_c   1.000
_cell.angle_alpha   90.00
_cell.angle_beta   90.00
_cell.angle_gamma   90.00
#
_symmetry.space_group_name_H-M   'P 1'
#
loop_
_entity.id
_entity.type
_entity.pdbx_description
1 polymer ?
#
loop_
_entity_poly.entity_id
_entity_poly.type
_entity_poly.pdbx_seq_one_letter_code
_entity_poly.pdbx_strand_id
1 'polypeptide(L)'
;MAEFEDTVLANVKEDLDISDNVQDRVLRRLISKVCDHFKLAYSTDIIEDKFSFIIEDCTIKRFNRRGAEGATSETIEGHSVSYEDIKYEFLPYDDLLQKEFSTGKAKNGKVFVL
;
A
#
# COMPACT_ATOMS: atom_id res chain seq x y z
N MET A 1 -13.74 -9.15 -5.59
CA MET A 1 -12.31 -8.84 -5.87
C MET A 1 -12.19 -7.83 -7.02
N ALA A 2 -12.83 -8.05 -8.18
CA ALA A 2 -12.88 -7.04 -9.25
C ALA A 2 -13.45 -5.70 -8.77
N GLU A 3 -14.56 -5.71 -8.05
CA GLU A 3 -15.21 -4.49 -7.53
C GLU A 3 -14.33 -3.69 -6.54
N PHE A 4 -13.58 -4.38 -5.68
CA PHE A 4 -12.63 -3.74 -4.75
C PHE A 4 -11.49 -3.05 -5.52
N GLU A 5 -10.85 -3.76 -6.46
CA GLU A 5 -9.75 -3.20 -7.25
C GLU A 5 -10.22 -2.05 -8.17
N ASP A 6 -11.45 -2.11 -8.69
CA ASP A 6 -12.04 -1.04 -9.48
C ASP A 6 -12.31 0.22 -8.64
N THR A 7 -12.78 0.04 -7.40
CA THR A 7 -12.97 1.16 -6.45
C THR A 7 -11.63 1.81 -6.10
N VAL A 8 -10.63 1.00 -5.74
CA VAL A 8 -9.27 1.47 -5.47
C VAL A 8 -8.68 2.19 -6.68
N LEU A 9 -8.88 1.67 -7.90
CA LEU A 9 -8.41 2.31 -9.11
C LEU A 9 -9.04 3.69 -9.31
N ALA A 10 -10.36 3.83 -9.09
CA ALA A 10 -11.04 5.11 -9.22
C ALA A 10 -10.50 6.15 -8.23
N ASN A 11 -10.34 5.76 -6.96
CA ASN A 11 -9.80 6.65 -5.91
C ASN A 11 -8.35 7.06 -6.21
N VAL A 12 -7.50 6.10 -6.56
CA VAL A 12 -6.09 6.39 -6.92
C VAL A 12 -5.98 7.32 -8.12
N LYS A 13 -6.87 7.19 -9.11
CA LYS A 13 -6.89 8.08 -10.27
C LYS A 13 -7.29 9.50 -9.89
N GLU A 14 -8.30 9.64 -9.03
CA GLU A 14 -8.71 10.94 -8.49
C GLU A 14 -7.57 11.61 -7.72
N ASP A 15 -6.91 10.88 -6.81
CA ASP A 15 -5.79 11.40 -6.01
C ASP A 15 -4.56 11.80 -6.83
N LEU A 16 -4.37 11.16 -7.99
CA LEU A 16 -3.30 11.46 -8.93
C LEU A 16 -3.69 12.48 -10.00
N ASP A 17 -4.92 13.02 -9.98
CA ASP A 17 -5.49 13.91 -10.99
C ASP A 17 -5.45 13.31 -12.42
N ILE A 18 -5.71 11.99 -12.53
CA ILE A 18 -5.73 11.24 -13.78
C ILE A 18 -7.18 11.01 -14.23
N SER A 19 -7.62 11.79 -15.23
CA SER A 19 -8.98 11.70 -15.80
C SER A 19 -9.11 10.74 -16.99
N ASP A 20 -7.99 10.33 -17.60
CA ASP A 20 -7.97 9.40 -18.73
C ASP A 20 -7.70 7.95 -18.31
N ASN A 21 -7.63 7.01 -19.28
CA ASN A 21 -7.38 5.59 -19.01
C ASN A 21 -5.99 5.11 -19.46
N VAL A 22 -5.06 6.02 -19.76
CA VAL A 22 -3.73 5.69 -20.31
C VAL A 22 -2.92 4.87 -19.29
N GLN A 23 -3.02 5.21 -18.01
CA GLN A 23 -2.25 4.57 -16.94
C GLN A 23 -2.98 3.40 -16.25
N ASP A 24 -4.24 3.12 -16.59
CA ASP A 24 -5.07 2.10 -15.93
C ASP A 24 -4.38 0.74 -15.85
N ARG A 25 -3.72 0.30 -16.93
CA ARG A 25 -3.02 -0.99 -16.95
C ARG A 25 -1.87 -1.03 -15.94
N VAL A 26 -1.15 0.07 -15.77
CA VAL A 26 -0.04 0.16 -14.82
C VAL A 26 -0.58 0.25 -13.39
N LEU A 27 -1.58 1.09 -13.16
CA LEU A 27 -2.23 1.25 -11.86
C LEU A 27 -2.83 -0.06 -11.37
N ARG A 28 -3.60 -0.77 -12.20
CA ARG A 28 -4.15 -2.10 -11.86
C ARG A 28 -3.05 -3.09 -11.47
N ARG A 29 -1.93 -3.12 -12.21
CA ARG A 29 -0.79 -3.99 -11.87
C ARG A 29 -0.15 -3.60 -10.53
N LEU A 30 -0.10 -2.32 -10.19
CA LEU A 30 0.41 -1.87 -8.89
C LEU A 30 -0.55 -2.26 -7.77
N ILE A 31 -1.86 -2.01 -7.95
CA ILE A 31 -2.92 -2.38 -7.00
C ILE A 31 -2.86 -3.88 -6.69
N SER A 32 -2.82 -4.75 -7.72
CA SER A 32 -2.74 -6.20 -7.49
C SER A 32 -1.47 -6.59 -6.71
N LYS A 33 -0.32 -5.97 -7.01
CA LYS A 33 0.92 -6.26 -6.26
C LYS A 33 0.88 -5.77 -4.82
N VAL A 34 0.20 -4.65 -4.54
CA VAL A 34 0.02 -4.15 -3.16
C VAL A 34 -0.94 -5.09 -2.42
N CYS A 35 -2.02 -5.52 -3.07
CA CYS A 35 -2.95 -6.51 -2.52
C CYS A 35 -2.23 -7.83 -2.19
N ASP A 36 -1.44 -8.37 -3.11
CA ASP A 36 -0.69 -9.61 -2.89
C ASP A 36 0.29 -9.47 -1.72
N HIS A 37 0.97 -8.32 -1.61
CA HIS A 37 1.88 -8.08 -0.50
C HIS A 37 1.13 -7.96 0.84
N PHE A 38 0.00 -7.27 0.86
CA PHE A 38 -0.86 -7.14 2.05
C PHE A 38 -1.34 -8.52 2.51
N LYS A 39 -1.86 -9.33 1.58
CA LYS A 39 -2.32 -10.70 1.85
C LYS A 39 -1.22 -11.57 2.45
N LEU A 40 -0.02 -11.50 1.87
CA LEU A 40 1.14 -12.24 2.38
C LEU A 40 1.57 -11.76 3.77
N ALA A 41 1.67 -10.44 3.97
CA ALA A 41 2.12 -9.83 5.22
C ALA A 41 1.20 -10.15 6.40
N TYR A 42 -0.12 -10.15 6.16
CA TYR A 42 -1.13 -10.35 7.20
C TYR A 42 -1.78 -11.74 7.18
N SER A 43 -1.29 -12.65 6.32
CA SER A 43 -1.79 -14.03 6.19
C SER A 43 -3.33 -14.08 6.01
N THR A 44 -3.83 -13.28 5.08
CA THR A 44 -5.26 -13.22 4.71
C THR A 44 -5.42 -13.41 3.21
N ASP A 45 -6.52 -14.04 2.79
CA ASP A 45 -6.86 -14.21 1.36
C ASP A 45 -7.79 -13.09 0.85
N ILE A 46 -8.51 -12.45 1.77
CA ILE A 46 -9.52 -11.43 1.51
C ILE A 46 -9.07 -10.13 2.17
N ILE A 47 -9.15 -9.04 1.39
CA ILE A 47 -8.95 -7.68 1.88
C ILE A 47 -10.33 -7.07 2.04
N GLU A 48 -10.68 -6.69 3.27
CA GLU A 48 -11.93 -5.99 3.58
C GLU A 48 -11.86 -4.54 3.08
N ASP A 49 -13.00 -3.97 2.67
CA ASP A 49 -13.09 -2.60 2.13
C ASP A 49 -12.53 -1.53 3.07
N LYS A 50 -12.58 -1.77 4.40
CA LYS A 50 -11.99 -0.88 5.41
C LYS A 50 -10.48 -0.67 5.26
N PHE A 51 -9.80 -1.51 4.50
CA PHE A 51 -8.37 -1.40 4.20
C PHE A 51 -8.08 -0.74 2.84
N SER A 52 -9.10 -0.29 2.08
CA SER A 52 -8.90 0.27 0.73
C SER A 52 -7.92 1.44 0.73
N PHE A 53 -8.05 2.36 1.70
CA PHE A 53 -7.18 3.54 1.82
C PHE A 53 -5.69 3.18 1.96
N ILE A 54 -5.35 2.05 2.58
CA ILE A 54 -3.98 1.57 2.70
C ILE A 54 -3.47 1.10 1.33
N ILE A 55 -4.31 0.39 0.58
CA ILE A 55 -3.97 -0.08 -0.77
C ILE A 55 -3.83 1.11 -1.72
N GLU A 56 -4.70 2.12 -1.61
CA GLU A 56 -4.67 3.38 -2.35
C GLU A 56 -3.34 4.12 -2.12
N ASP A 57 -3.02 4.43 -0.86
CA ASP A 57 -1.79 5.14 -0.46
C ASP A 57 -0.52 4.41 -0.95
N CYS A 58 -0.43 3.09 -0.74
CA CYS A 58 0.71 2.30 -1.18
C CYS A 58 0.81 2.25 -2.72
N THR A 59 -0.32 2.25 -3.43
CA THR A 59 -0.35 2.28 -4.89
C THR A 59 0.18 3.61 -5.41
N ILE A 60 -0.27 4.73 -4.84
CA ILE A 60 0.19 6.09 -5.17
C ILE A 60 1.69 6.22 -4.96
N LYS A 61 2.20 5.77 -3.80
CA LYS A 61 3.65 5.77 -3.49
C LYS A 61 4.45 4.99 -4.55
N ARG A 62 4.00 3.79 -4.93
CA ARG A 62 4.67 2.97 -5.96
C ARG A 62 4.62 3.60 -7.34
N PHE A 63 3.51 4.25 -7.70
CA PHE A 63 3.38 4.95 -8.98
C PHE A 63 4.34 6.14 -9.06
N ASN A 64 4.36 6.98 -8.02
CA ASN A 64 5.23 8.15 -7.95
C ASN A 64 6.72 7.75 -7.96
N ARG A 65 7.10 6.69 -7.24
CA ARG A 65 8.48 6.18 -7.27
C ARG A 65 8.91 5.75 -8.66
N ARG A 66 8.05 5.04 -9.40
CA ARG A 66 8.34 4.61 -10.76
C ARG A 66 8.53 5.80 -11.72
N GLY A 67 7.75 6.87 -11.54
CA GLY A 67 7.93 8.12 -12.27
C GLY A 67 9.29 8.77 -11.96
N ALA A 68 9.69 8.79 -10.69
CA ALA A 68 10.97 9.34 -10.24
C ALA A 68 12.19 8.51 -10.70
N GLU A 69 12.07 7.18 -10.78
CA GLU A 69 13.14 6.28 -11.28
C GLU A 69 13.55 6.63 -12.73
N GLY A 70 12.60 7.10 -13.56
CA GLY A 70 12.86 7.59 -14.92
C GLY A 70 13.38 9.03 -15.01
N ALA A 71 13.30 9.80 -13.92
CA ALA A 71 13.71 11.21 -13.83
C ALA A 71 15.10 11.37 -13.17
N THR A 72 15.95 10.35 -13.24
CA THR A 72 17.25 10.29 -12.58
C THR A 72 18.26 11.31 -13.15
N SER A 73 18.23 12.54 -12.65
CA SER A 73 19.40 13.32 -12.17
C SER A 73 19.03 14.79 -11.95
N GLU A 74 18.22 15.10 -10.94
CA GLU A 74 18.31 16.40 -10.28
C GLU A 74 18.48 16.14 -8.79
N THR A 75 19.72 16.27 -8.32
CA THR A 75 20.04 16.33 -6.89
C THR A 75 19.36 17.57 -6.33
N ILE A 76 18.15 17.42 -5.79
CA ILE A 76 17.51 18.49 -5.02
C ILE A 76 18.32 18.63 -3.74
N GLU A 77 19.13 19.69 -3.67
CA GLU A 77 19.96 20.04 -2.51
C GLU A 77 19.14 19.98 -1.22
N GLY A 78 19.48 19.03 -0.34
CA GLY A 78 19.05 19.03 1.07
C GLY A 78 17.90 18.12 1.47
N HIS A 79 17.18 17.48 0.53
CA HIS A 79 16.13 16.51 0.87
C HIS A 79 16.56 15.09 0.49
N SER A 80 17.11 14.36 1.46
CA SER A 80 17.26 12.91 1.35
C SER A 80 15.86 12.29 1.35
N VAL A 81 15.33 11.95 0.18
CA VAL A 81 14.13 11.10 0.08
C VAL A 81 14.57 9.71 0.50
N SER A 82 14.34 9.36 1.77
CA SER A 82 14.45 7.97 2.20
C SER A 82 13.29 7.24 1.56
N TYR A 83 13.56 6.55 0.44
CA TYR A 83 12.58 5.66 -0.14
C TYR A 83 12.33 4.55 0.88
N GLU A 84 11.19 4.60 1.55
CA GLU A 84 10.70 3.49 2.36
C GLU A 84 10.67 2.24 1.46
N ASP A 85 11.47 1.23 1.83
CA ASP A 85 11.54 -0.03 1.10
C ASP A 85 10.13 -0.60 0.95
N ILE A 86 9.82 -1.25 -0.19
CA ILE A 86 8.57 -2.00 -0.39
C ILE A 86 8.31 -2.92 0.81
N LYS A 87 9.37 -3.49 1.38
CA LYS A 87 9.32 -4.31 2.58
C LYS A 87 8.58 -3.66 3.77
N TYR A 88 8.60 -2.34 3.85
CA TYR A 88 8.10 -1.55 4.98
C TYR A 88 6.91 -0.65 4.61
N GLU A 89 6.30 -0.83 3.44
CA GLU A 89 5.27 0.08 2.93
C GLU A 89 4.00 0.16 3.81
N PHE A 90 3.78 -0.83 4.69
CA PHE A 90 2.67 -0.87 5.64
C PHE A 90 3.01 -0.32 7.04
N LEU A 91 4.28 0.00 7.34
CA LEU A 91 4.69 0.51 8.66
C LEU A 91 3.87 1.70 9.17
N PRO A 92 3.46 2.68 8.33
CA PRO A 92 2.64 3.81 8.79
C PRO A 92 1.27 3.40 9.36
N TYR A 93 0.80 2.19 9.04
CA TYR A 93 -0.51 1.66 9.44
C TYR A 93 -0.40 0.51 10.43
N ASP A 94 0.81 0.20 10.93
CA ASP A 94 1.08 -1.02 11.70
C ASP A 94 0.22 -1.09 12.97
N ASP A 95 0.05 0.01 13.71
CA ASP A 95 -0.81 0.04 14.91
C ASP A 95 -2.27 -0.34 14.59
N LEU A 96 -2.81 0.16 13.47
CA LEU A 96 -4.16 -0.12 13.02
C LEU A 96 -4.30 -1.57 12.57
N LEU A 97 -3.36 -2.04 11.75
CA LEU A 97 -3.36 -3.39 11.20
C LEU A 97 -3.12 -4.43 12.29
N GLN A 98 -2.20 -4.18 13.22
CA GLN A 98 -2.00 -5.03 14.38
C GLN A 98 -3.26 -5.11 15.23
N LYS A 99 -3.97 -4.00 15.48
CA LYS A 99 -5.23 -4.04 16.24
C LYS A 99 -6.27 -4.94 15.56
N GLU A 100 -6.47 -4.79 14.26
CA GLU A 100 -7.42 -5.60 13.50
C GLU A 100 -7.04 -7.09 13.48
N PHE A 101 -5.80 -7.42 13.09
CA PHE A 101 -5.36 -8.81 12.94
C PHE A 101 -5.00 -9.51 14.27
N SER A 102 -4.70 -8.75 15.34
CA SER A 102 -4.48 -9.32 16.69
C SER A 102 -5.77 -9.58 17.44
N THR A 103 -6.87 -8.89 17.10
CA THR A 103 -8.19 -9.14 17.73
C THR A 103 -8.77 -10.49 17.29
N GLY A 104 -8.35 -11.02 16.13
CA GLY A 104 -8.71 -12.36 15.64
C GLY A 104 -7.88 -13.52 16.19
N LYS A 105 -6.74 -13.27 16.82
CA LYS A 105 -5.97 -14.29 17.56
C LYS A 105 -6.39 -14.23 19.02
N ALA A 106 -6.98 -15.29 19.55
CA ALA A 106 -7.14 -15.44 20.99
C ALA A 106 -5.82 -15.06 21.67
N LYS A 107 -5.89 -14.08 22.57
CA LYS A 107 -4.75 -13.58 23.34
C LYS A 107 -4.30 -14.69 24.30
N ASN A 108 -3.62 -15.71 23.78
CA ASN A 108 -2.90 -16.66 24.61
C ASN A 108 -1.68 -15.91 25.13
N GLY A 109 -1.77 -15.51 26.41
CA GLY A 109 -0.81 -14.67 27.09
C GLY A 109 0.62 -15.16 26.92
N LYS A 110 1.51 -14.25 26.57
CA LYS A 110 2.94 -14.41 26.80
C LYS A 110 3.32 -13.52 27.97
N VAL A 111 3.54 -14.17 29.11
CA VAL A 111 4.31 -13.60 30.22
C VAL A 111 5.72 -13.35 29.69
N PHE A 112 6.18 -12.11 29.71
CA PHE A 112 7.60 -11.81 29.62
C PHE A 112 8.18 -11.91 31.02
N VAL A 113 8.96 -12.96 31.26
CA VAL A 113 9.87 -13.02 32.40
C VAL A 113 11.15 -12.31 31.97
N LEU A 114 11.49 -11.24 32.67
CA LEU A 114 12.81 -10.61 32.69
C LEU A 114 13.50 -10.97 34.00
#